data_AF-A0A9P6A724-F1
#
_entry.id   AF-A0A9P6A724-F1
#
_cell.length_a   1.000
_cell.length_b   1.000
_cell.length_c   1.000
_cell.angle_alpha   90.00
_cell.angle_beta   90.00
_cell.angle_gamma   90.00
#
_symmetry.space_group_name_H-M   'P 1'
#
loop_
_entity.id
_entity.type
_entity.pdbx_description
1 polymer ?
#
loop_
_entity_poly.entity_id
_entity_poly.type
_entity_poly.pdbx_seq_one_letter_code
_entity_poly.pdbx_strand_id
1 'polypeptide(L)'
;MVNFNSDEDISASQLEPKIGYNIPTLPPPHASAVELWWALTSLQLNYAKCVAELKLVKKEKAELHSKLREKKKKSKKSASEAISGIPSMEIRVVVKKFCVMSELFLKTSTSIWSFVKPMVNRANPDSGTHYASFASYEEGHAAEFFSALPKEQHDDVSGNDTYFQMAFSEILSFRNPASLSSDCVVTATVGKIWGVEKVTPGAIAFAAVMVWYVLAPDTTIKY
;
A
#
# COMPACT_ATOMS: atom_id res chain seq x y z
N MET A 1 -0.97 -9.29 -33.89
CA MET A 1 -0.96 -9.28 -32.41
C MET A 1 0.44 -8.89 -31.97
N VAL A 2 0.62 -7.69 -31.41
CA VAL A 2 1.92 -7.19 -30.97
C VAL A 2 2.01 -7.46 -29.47
N ASN A 3 2.96 -8.32 -29.07
CA ASN A 3 3.22 -8.66 -27.68
C ASN A 3 3.94 -7.49 -27.00
N PHE A 4 3.23 -6.73 -26.16
CA PHE A 4 3.80 -5.75 -25.24
C PHE A 4 3.98 -6.41 -23.87
N ASN A 5 5.00 -7.24 -23.71
CA ASN A 5 5.46 -7.74 -22.42
C ASN A 5 6.98 -7.82 -22.46
N SER A 6 7.62 -6.69 -22.20
CA SER A 6 9.04 -6.61 -21.87
C SER A 6 9.20 -5.53 -20.82
N ASP A 7 8.56 -5.74 -19.66
CA ASP A 7 9.05 -5.16 -18.42
C ASP A 7 10.35 -5.91 -18.11
N GLU A 8 11.45 -5.46 -18.72
CA GLU A 8 12.78 -5.80 -18.23
C GLU A 8 12.85 -5.23 -16.80
N ASP A 9 12.72 -6.12 -15.82
CA ASP A 9 13.04 -5.85 -14.43
C ASP A 9 14.53 -5.47 -14.37
N ILE A 10 14.81 -4.18 -14.51
CA ILE A 10 16.12 -3.60 -14.23
C ILE A 10 16.36 -3.82 -12.74
N SER A 11 17.02 -4.93 -12.43
CA SER A 11 17.42 -5.28 -11.07
C SER A 11 18.12 -4.08 -10.44
N ALA A 12 17.64 -3.63 -9.28
CA ALA A 12 18.20 -2.50 -8.53
C ALA A 12 19.71 -2.68 -8.25
N SER A 13 20.22 -3.91 -8.30
CA SER A 13 21.65 -4.24 -8.17
C SER A 13 22.54 -3.82 -9.36
N GLN A 14 21.98 -3.47 -10.51
CA GLN A 14 22.76 -2.97 -11.66
C GLN A 14 22.92 -1.45 -11.69
N LEU A 15 22.24 -0.73 -10.80
CA LEU A 15 22.27 0.73 -10.73
C LEU A 15 23.20 1.26 -9.63
N GLU A 16 23.98 0.42 -8.95
CA GLU A 16 25.06 0.96 -8.12
C GLU A 16 26.08 1.63 -9.05
N PRO A 17 26.16 2.98 -9.03
CA PRO A 17 27.14 3.64 -9.86
C PRO A 17 28.49 3.20 -9.29
N LYS A 18 29.32 2.54 -10.11
CA LYS A 18 30.73 2.25 -9.80
C LYS A 18 31.49 3.58 -9.76
N ILE A 19 31.17 4.43 -8.79
CA ILE A 19 31.92 5.64 -8.52
C ILE A 19 33.12 5.15 -7.73
N GLY A 20 34.19 4.81 -8.44
CA GLY A 20 35.48 4.54 -7.85
C GLY A 20 35.99 5.83 -7.23
N TYR A 21 35.59 6.12 -5.98
CA TYR A 21 36.15 7.22 -5.22
C TYR A 21 37.58 6.87 -4.89
N ASN A 22 38.52 7.43 -5.65
CA ASN A 22 39.92 7.34 -5.34
C ASN A 22 40.18 8.29 -4.17
N ILE A 23 39.92 7.81 -2.95
CA ILE A 23 40.17 8.57 -1.72
C ILE A 23 41.69 8.78 -1.64
N PRO A 24 42.18 10.03 -1.71
CA PRO A 24 43.61 10.28 -1.60
C PRO A 24 44.12 9.68 -0.29
N THR A 25 45.18 8.89 -0.35
CA THR A 25 45.80 8.33 0.84
C THR A 25 46.32 9.49 1.69
N LEU A 26 45.92 9.53 2.96
CA LEU A 26 46.38 10.59 3.85
C LEU A 26 47.91 10.49 4.01
N PRO A 27 48.64 11.61 3.93
CA PRO A 27 50.07 11.60 4.16
C PRO A 27 50.38 11.18 5.62
N PRO A 28 51.53 10.55 5.88
CA PRO A 28 51.90 10.08 7.22
C PRO A 28 52.08 11.25 8.21
N PRO A 29 52.07 10.99 9.54
CA PRO A 29 52.11 12.04 10.57
C PRO A 29 53.35 12.97 10.53
N HIS A 30 54.42 12.55 9.84
CA HIS A 30 55.67 13.30 9.69
C HIS A 30 55.86 13.90 8.29
N ALA A 31 54.78 14.00 7.50
CA ALA A 31 54.83 14.60 6.18
C ALA A 31 55.21 16.08 6.24
N SER A 32 55.89 16.54 5.19
CA SER A 32 56.25 17.93 5.04
C SER A 32 55.02 18.83 4.84
N ALA A 33 55.15 20.12 5.17
CA ALA A 33 54.08 21.09 4.95
C ALA A 33 53.61 21.16 3.48
N VAL A 34 54.52 20.91 2.53
CA VAL A 34 54.22 20.89 1.09
C VAL A 34 53.35 19.69 0.72
N GLU A 35 53.66 18.51 1.25
CA GLU A 35 52.84 17.29 1.03
C GLU A 35 51.45 17.43 1.62
N LEU A 36 51.34 18.03 2.83
CA LEU A 36 50.05 18.32 3.45
C LEU A 36 49.21 19.30 2.60
N TRP A 37 49.83 20.33 2.03
CA TRP A 37 49.16 21.28 1.16
C TRP A 37 48.63 20.64 -0.13
N TRP A 38 49.43 19.78 -0.76
CA TRP A 38 49.00 19.02 -1.94
C TRP A 38 47.87 18.04 -1.63
N ALA A 39 47.94 17.35 -0.49
CA ALA A 39 46.88 16.45 -0.05
C ALA A 39 45.56 17.21 0.20
N LEU A 40 45.63 18.38 0.87
CA LEU A 40 44.47 19.22 1.10
C LEU A 40 43.85 19.74 -0.21
N THR A 41 44.68 20.22 -1.14
CA THR A 41 44.24 20.72 -2.44
C THR A 41 43.57 19.62 -3.26
N SER A 42 44.15 18.41 -3.24
CA SER A 42 43.58 17.23 -3.90
C SER A 42 42.24 16.83 -3.28
N LEU A 43 42.12 16.87 -1.96
CA LEU A 43 40.88 16.59 -1.24
C LEU A 43 39.79 17.62 -1.58
N GLN A 44 40.14 18.91 -1.61
CA GLN A 44 39.22 19.98 -2.01
C GLN A 44 38.72 19.81 -3.44
N LEU A 45 39.61 19.46 -4.37
CA LEU A 45 39.24 19.20 -5.77
C LEU A 45 38.29 17.99 -5.89
N ASN A 46 38.58 16.90 -5.18
CA ASN A 46 37.72 15.72 -5.17
C ASN A 46 36.36 16.02 -4.53
N TYR A 47 36.32 16.78 -3.44
CA TYR A 47 35.07 17.23 -2.84
C TYR A 47 34.22 18.06 -3.82
N ALA A 48 34.84 19.00 -4.55
CA ALA A 48 34.15 19.80 -5.55
C ALA A 48 33.55 18.93 -6.68
N LYS A 49 34.28 17.90 -7.14
CA LYS A 49 33.77 16.92 -8.11
C LYS A 49 32.57 16.15 -7.58
N CYS A 50 32.65 15.60 -6.36
CA CYS A 50 31.54 14.89 -5.73
C CYS A 50 30.29 15.76 -5.59
N VAL A 51 30.45 17.03 -5.22
CA VAL A 51 29.33 17.99 -5.13
C VAL A 51 28.70 18.25 -6.50
N ALA A 52 29.49 18.34 -7.56
CA ALA A 52 28.99 18.51 -8.92
C ALA A 52 28.20 17.28 -9.41
N GLU A 53 28.74 16.07 -9.19
CA GLU A 53 28.07 14.81 -9.55
C GLU A 53 26.75 14.64 -8.78
N LEU A 54 26.75 14.94 -7.48
CA LEU A 54 25.55 14.88 -6.65
C LEU A 54 24.43 15.79 -7.18
N LYS A 55 24.78 16.99 -7.65
CA LYS A 55 23.81 17.90 -8.30
C LYS A 55 23.26 17.32 -9.60
N LEU A 56 24.09 16.65 -10.39
CA LEU A 56 23.69 16.01 -11.64
C LEU A 56 22.72 14.86 -11.37
N VAL A 57 23.06 13.95 -10.45
CA VAL A 57 22.19 12.82 -10.05
C VAL A 57 20.85 13.31 -9.50
N LYS A 58 20.84 14.39 -8.69
CA LYS A 58 19.59 14.99 -8.22
C LYS A 58 18.71 15.51 -9.37
N LYS A 59 19.31 16.11 -10.39
CA LYS A 59 18.60 16.59 -11.58
C LYS A 59 18.01 15.42 -12.39
N GLU A 60 18.80 14.38 -12.63
CA GLU A 60 18.33 13.17 -13.33
C GLU A 60 17.18 12.47 -12.59
N LYS A 61 17.30 12.33 -11.27
CA LYS A 61 16.22 11.78 -10.43
C LYS A 61 14.94 12.61 -10.56
N ALA A 62 15.04 13.94 -10.52
CA ALA A 62 13.89 14.83 -10.69
C ALA A 62 13.25 14.69 -12.08
N GLU A 63 14.07 14.58 -13.13
CA GLU A 63 13.60 14.38 -14.50
C GLU A 63 12.87 13.04 -14.68
N LEU A 64 13.44 11.94 -14.14
CA LEU A 64 12.82 10.62 -14.16
C LEU A 64 11.47 10.61 -13.43
N HIS A 65 11.38 11.23 -12.25
CA HIS A 65 10.12 11.38 -11.54
C HIS A 65 9.07 12.17 -12.34
N SER A 66 9.49 13.22 -13.05
CA SER A 66 8.60 13.97 -13.95
C SER A 66 8.07 13.09 -15.08
N LYS A 67 8.95 12.35 -15.76
CA LYS A 67 8.59 11.40 -16.84
C LYS A 67 7.62 10.32 -16.35
N LEU A 68 7.86 9.75 -15.16
CA LEU A 68 6.94 8.78 -14.54
C LEU A 68 5.58 9.39 -14.24
N ARG A 69 5.54 10.64 -13.75
CA ARG A 69 4.28 11.36 -13.48
C ARG A 69 3.50 11.61 -14.77
N GLU A 70 4.16 11.97 -15.85
CA GLU A 70 3.53 12.14 -17.17
C GLU A 70 3.01 10.82 -17.73
N LYS A 71 3.79 9.73 -17.65
CA LYS A 71 3.33 8.38 -18.04
C LYS A 71 2.09 7.96 -17.24
N LYS A 72 2.08 8.17 -15.92
CA LYS A 72 0.91 7.88 -15.07
C LYS A 72 -0.30 8.73 -15.46
N LYS A 73 -0.12 10.01 -15.82
CA LYS A 73 -1.23 10.86 -16.31
C LYS A 73 -1.80 10.35 -17.64
N LYS A 74 -0.93 9.94 -18.58
CA LYS A 74 -1.35 9.39 -19.89
C LYS A 74 -2.10 8.07 -19.72
N SER A 75 -1.60 7.16 -18.87
CA SER A 75 -2.27 5.89 -18.56
C SER A 75 -3.63 6.08 -17.88
N LYS A 76 -3.76 7.04 -16.94
CA LYS A 76 -5.06 7.36 -16.33
C LYS A 76 -6.09 7.86 -17.35
N LYS A 77 -5.66 8.66 -18.34
CA LYS A 77 -6.55 9.18 -19.38
C LYS A 77 -7.05 8.07 -20.32
N SER A 78 -6.21 7.10 -20.68
CA SER A 78 -6.65 5.97 -21.51
C SER A 78 -7.50 4.96 -20.72
N ALA A 79 -7.22 4.77 -19.42
CA ALA A 79 -8.01 3.90 -18.56
C ALA A 79 -9.39 4.50 -18.24
N SER A 80 -9.52 5.82 -18.10
CA SER A 80 -10.81 6.45 -17.82
C SER A 80 -11.79 6.43 -18.99
N GLU A 81 -11.31 6.29 -20.23
CA GLU A 81 -12.17 6.18 -21.43
C GLU A 81 -12.61 4.73 -21.73
N ALA A 82 -11.92 3.72 -21.18
CA ALA A 82 -12.20 2.31 -21.45
C ALA A 82 -13.18 1.66 -20.46
N ILE A 83 -13.55 2.34 -19.37
CA ILE A 83 -14.45 1.78 -18.35
C ILE A 83 -15.81 2.47 -18.46
N SER A 84 -16.59 2.11 -19.48
CA SER A 84 -18.04 2.38 -19.53
C SER A 84 -18.86 1.31 -18.80
N GLY A 85 -18.18 0.31 -18.20
CA GLY A 85 -18.74 -0.72 -17.31
C GLY A 85 -18.28 -0.57 -15.86
N ILE A 86 -18.11 0.65 -15.36
CA ILE A 86 -17.76 0.86 -13.95
C ILE A 86 -18.92 0.28 -13.12
N PRO A 87 -18.67 -0.67 -12.20
CA PRO A 87 -19.73 -1.16 -11.32
C PRO A 87 -20.33 0.04 -10.62
N SER A 88 -21.67 0.06 -10.48
CA SER A 88 -22.41 1.15 -9.84
C SER A 88 -21.59 1.76 -8.71
N MET A 89 -21.48 3.10 -8.66
CA MET A 89 -20.73 3.81 -7.62
C MET A 89 -21.10 3.29 -6.21
N GLU A 90 -22.32 2.77 -6.05
CA GLU A 90 -22.83 2.10 -4.86
C GLU A 90 -22.07 0.82 -4.50
N ILE A 91 -21.77 -0.07 -5.45
CA ILE A 91 -20.99 -1.30 -5.22
C ILE A 91 -19.61 -0.94 -4.67
N ARG A 92 -18.96 0.07 -5.26
CA ARG A 92 -17.65 0.55 -4.76
C ARG A 92 -17.75 1.05 -3.33
N VAL A 93 -18.81 1.76 -2.98
CA VAL A 93 -19.04 2.25 -1.61
C VAL A 93 -19.30 1.10 -0.65
N VAL A 94 -20.11 0.11 -1.02
CA VAL A 94 -20.42 -1.06 -0.18
C VAL A 94 -19.16 -1.91 0.03
N VAL A 95 -18.42 -2.23 -1.02
CA VAL A 95 -17.15 -2.96 -0.94
C VAL A 95 -16.15 -2.21 -0.06
N LYS A 96 -16.03 -0.89 -0.22
CA LYS A 96 -15.14 -0.08 0.61
C LYS A 96 -15.54 -0.12 2.08
N LYS A 97 -16.84 0.00 2.38
CA LYS A 97 -17.35 -0.12 3.76
C LYS A 97 -17.06 -1.51 4.33
N PHE A 98 -17.30 -2.56 3.56
CA PHE A 98 -17.02 -3.93 3.98
C PHE A 98 -15.52 -4.18 4.24
N CYS A 99 -14.65 -3.84 3.29
CA CYS A 99 -13.20 -3.99 3.47
C CYS A 99 -12.64 -3.19 4.66
N VAL A 100 -13.31 -2.11 5.06
CA VAL A 100 -12.98 -1.33 6.27
C VAL A 100 -13.45 -2.05 7.53
N MET A 101 -14.69 -2.51 7.58
CA MET A 101 -15.24 -3.21 8.76
C MET A 101 -14.55 -4.56 8.99
N SER A 102 -14.21 -5.27 7.92
CA SER A 102 -13.56 -6.58 7.95
C SER A 102 -12.02 -6.50 7.93
N GLU A 103 -11.44 -5.30 8.07
CA GLU A 103 -9.99 -5.06 7.95
C GLU A 103 -9.15 -5.84 8.96
N LEU A 104 -9.63 -5.97 10.21
CA LEU A 104 -8.93 -6.72 11.25
C LEU A 104 -8.98 -8.24 11.05
N PHE A 105 -9.77 -8.68 10.08
CA PHE A 105 -10.31 -10.03 10.03
C PHE A 105 -9.97 -10.74 8.73
N LEU A 106 -9.75 -10.00 7.65
CA LEU A 106 -9.28 -10.54 6.38
C LEU A 106 -7.76 -10.73 6.46
N LYS A 107 -7.30 -11.98 6.65
CA LYS A 107 -5.90 -12.32 6.43
C LYS A 107 -5.55 -12.05 4.96
N THR A 108 -4.41 -11.42 4.72
CA THR A 108 -3.84 -11.09 3.39
C THR A 108 -3.60 -12.29 2.46
N SER A 109 -3.90 -13.51 2.92
CA SER A 109 -3.67 -14.76 2.21
C SER A 109 -4.80 -15.06 1.23
N THR A 110 -4.61 -14.64 -0.03
CA THR A 110 -4.98 -15.26 -1.32
C THR A 110 -6.38 -15.84 -1.58
N SER A 111 -7.25 -16.11 -0.60
CA SER A 111 -8.58 -16.68 -0.83
C SER A 111 -9.72 -15.77 -0.41
N ILE A 112 -9.54 -14.45 -0.42
CA ILE A 112 -10.69 -13.54 -0.27
C ILE A 112 -11.75 -13.80 -1.35
N TRP A 113 -11.36 -14.39 -2.48
CA TRP A 113 -12.28 -14.84 -3.53
C TRP A 113 -13.03 -16.13 -3.23
N SER A 114 -12.54 -17.02 -2.36
CA SER A 114 -13.34 -18.19 -1.93
C SER A 114 -14.55 -17.78 -1.11
N PHE A 115 -14.47 -16.59 -0.51
CA PHE A 115 -15.49 -15.95 0.30
C PHE A 115 -16.69 -15.40 -0.47
N VAL A 116 -16.47 -15.00 -1.72
CA VAL A 116 -17.46 -14.27 -2.53
C VAL A 116 -18.41 -15.23 -3.25
N LYS A 117 -18.18 -16.55 -3.18
CA LYS A 117 -19.14 -17.51 -3.73
C LYS A 117 -20.42 -17.46 -2.89
N PRO A 118 -21.60 -17.21 -3.48
CA PRO A 118 -22.84 -17.32 -2.73
C PRO A 118 -22.98 -18.77 -2.27
N MET A 119 -22.90 -18.98 -0.95
CA MET A 119 -23.19 -20.29 -0.39
C MET A 119 -24.69 -20.54 -0.49
N VAL A 120 -25.03 -21.68 -1.09
CA VAL A 120 -26.42 -22.14 -1.31
C VAL A 120 -27.16 -22.34 0.02
N ASN A 121 -26.42 -22.59 1.10
CA ASN A 121 -26.93 -22.68 2.47
C ASN A 121 -26.26 -21.61 3.33
N ARG A 122 -26.79 -20.38 3.30
CA ARG A 122 -26.35 -19.34 4.26
C ARG A 122 -26.74 -19.81 5.65
N ALA A 123 -25.75 -20.06 6.51
CA ALA A 123 -25.99 -20.28 7.93
C ALA A 123 -26.82 -19.10 8.48
N ASN A 124 -27.76 -19.39 9.38
CA ASN A 124 -28.53 -18.34 10.03
C ASN A 124 -27.54 -17.43 10.78
N PRO A 125 -27.50 -16.11 10.53
CA PRO A 125 -26.62 -15.18 11.23
C PRO A 125 -26.83 -15.20 12.75
N ASP A 126 -28.03 -15.57 13.21
CA ASP A 126 -28.36 -15.68 14.63
C ASP A 126 -28.01 -17.05 15.24
N SER A 127 -27.38 -17.95 14.47
CA SER A 127 -26.95 -19.24 15.01
C SER A 127 -25.77 -19.04 15.97
N GLY A 128 -25.86 -19.58 17.19
CA GLY A 128 -24.76 -19.50 18.17
C GLY A 128 -23.45 -20.16 17.70
N THR A 129 -23.48 -20.87 16.57
CA THR A 129 -22.34 -21.54 15.93
C THR A 129 -21.61 -20.67 14.90
N HIS A 130 -22.09 -19.46 14.61
CA HIS A 130 -21.57 -18.62 13.51
C HIS A 130 -20.06 -18.36 13.60
N TYR A 131 -19.49 -18.28 14.81
CA TYR A 131 -18.06 -18.05 15.02
C TYR A 131 -17.36 -19.21 15.76
N ALA A 132 -17.93 -20.42 15.71
CA ALA A 132 -17.37 -21.57 16.41
C ALA A 132 -16.09 -22.13 15.76
N SER A 133 -15.89 -21.89 14.47
CA SER A 133 -14.74 -22.36 13.70
C SER A 133 -14.26 -21.30 12.71
N PHE A 134 -13.04 -21.46 12.19
CA PHE A 134 -12.56 -20.57 11.15
C PHE A 134 -13.40 -20.65 9.87
N ALA A 135 -13.89 -21.84 9.49
CA ALA A 135 -14.76 -21.99 8.33
C ALA A 135 -16.10 -21.27 8.53
N SER A 136 -16.78 -21.48 9.66
CA SER A 136 -18.04 -20.79 9.95
C SER A 136 -17.85 -19.26 10.06
N TYR A 137 -16.69 -18.82 10.52
CA TYR A 137 -16.31 -17.42 10.57
C TYR A 137 -16.24 -16.79 9.17
N GLU A 138 -15.63 -17.48 8.21
CA GLU A 138 -15.61 -17.03 6.82
C GLU A 138 -17.02 -16.98 6.21
N GLU A 139 -17.84 -17.99 6.49
CA GLU A 139 -19.23 -18.04 6.05
C GLU A 139 -20.06 -16.87 6.62
N GLY A 140 -19.85 -16.54 7.90
CA GLY A 140 -20.61 -15.48 8.57
C GLY A 140 -20.32 -14.10 7.99
N HIS A 141 -19.05 -13.78 7.76
CA HIS A 141 -18.67 -12.52 7.11
C HIS A 141 -19.13 -12.46 5.65
N ALA A 142 -19.16 -13.58 4.93
CA ALA A 142 -19.70 -13.63 3.57
C ALA A 142 -21.22 -13.32 3.61
N ALA A 143 -21.94 -13.92 4.56
CA ALA A 143 -23.36 -13.66 4.76
C ALA A 143 -23.63 -12.19 5.11
N GLU A 144 -22.82 -11.59 5.99
CA GLU A 144 -22.88 -10.16 6.31
C GLU A 144 -22.63 -9.29 5.07
N PHE A 145 -21.63 -9.61 4.25
CA PHE A 145 -21.35 -8.88 3.01
C PHE A 145 -22.56 -8.89 2.05
N PHE A 146 -23.12 -10.07 1.80
CA PHE A 146 -24.29 -10.20 0.95
C PHE A 146 -25.55 -9.58 1.59
N SER A 147 -25.65 -9.51 2.92
CA SER A 147 -26.77 -8.82 3.57
C SER A 147 -26.73 -7.30 3.36
N ALA A 148 -25.52 -6.73 3.24
CA ALA A 148 -25.31 -5.30 2.99
C ALA A 148 -25.46 -4.92 1.50
N LEU A 149 -25.34 -5.89 0.60
CA LEU A 149 -25.54 -5.70 -0.84
C LEU A 149 -27.03 -5.72 -1.21
N PRO A 150 -27.50 -4.80 -2.07
CA PRO A 150 -28.81 -4.92 -2.73
C PRO A 150 -28.97 -6.27 -3.41
N LYS A 151 -30.15 -6.89 -3.32
CA LYS A 151 -30.40 -8.24 -3.84
C LYS A 151 -30.15 -8.33 -5.35
N GLU A 152 -30.40 -7.24 -6.05
CA GLU A 152 -30.20 -7.09 -7.50
C GLU A 152 -28.73 -7.27 -7.89
N GLN A 153 -27.79 -7.02 -6.97
CA GLN A 153 -26.35 -7.10 -7.19
C GLN A 153 -25.75 -8.44 -6.71
N HIS A 154 -26.54 -9.35 -6.12
CA HIS A 154 -26.02 -10.62 -5.62
C HIS A 154 -25.53 -11.51 -6.77
N ASP A 155 -26.28 -11.50 -7.88
CA ASP A 155 -25.94 -12.29 -9.07
C ASP A 155 -24.66 -11.76 -9.73
N ASP A 156 -24.50 -10.44 -9.84
CA ASP A 156 -23.28 -9.78 -10.37
C ASP A 156 -22.03 -10.17 -9.57
N VAL A 157 -22.15 -10.17 -8.24
CA VAL A 157 -21.06 -10.54 -7.33
C VAL A 157 -20.74 -12.04 -7.43
N SER A 158 -21.76 -12.88 -7.61
CA SER A 158 -21.60 -14.33 -7.72
C SER A 158 -21.04 -14.81 -9.05
N GLY A 159 -21.31 -14.07 -10.13
CA GLY A 159 -21.06 -14.46 -11.51
C GLY A 159 -19.59 -14.42 -11.93
N ASN A 160 -18.65 -14.30 -10.99
CA ASN A 160 -17.23 -14.10 -11.26
C ASN A 160 -17.02 -12.82 -12.10
N ASP A 161 -17.83 -11.78 -11.87
CA ASP A 161 -17.73 -10.52 -12.61
C ASP A 161 -16.35 -9.91 -12.41
N THR A 162 -15.60 -9.89 -13.51
CA THR A 162 -14.25 -9.29 -13.59
C THR A 162 -14.25 -7.88 -13.02
N TYR A 163 -15.31 -7.10 -13.20
CA TYR A 163 -15.37 -5.72 -12.71
C TYR A 163 -15.48 -5.63 -11.20
N PHE A 164 -16.31 -6.46 -10.58
CA PHE A 164 -16.37 -6.56 -9.12
C PHE A 164 -15.01 -7.00 -8.56
N GLN A 165 -14.39 -8.01 -9.17
CA GLN A 165 -13.08 -8.49 -8.75
C GLN A 165 -11.99 -7.42 -8.89
N MET A 166 -12.00 -6.66 -9.99
CA MET A 166 -11.07 -5.56 -10.21
C MET A 166 -11.30 -4.44 -9.19
N ALA A 167 -12.55 -4.04 -8.92
CA ALA A 167 -12.85 -2.99 -7.94
C ALA A 167 -12.44 -3.40 -6.52
N PHE A 168 -12.69 -4.65 -6.16
CA PHE A 168 -12.34 -5.18 -4.85
C PHE A 168 -10.83 -5.38 -4.71
N SER A 169 -10.14 -5.85 -5.76
CA SER A 169 -8.67 -5.88 -5.84
C SER A 169 -8.06 -4.48 -5.78
N GLU A 170 -8.64 -3.50 -6.45
CA GLU A 170 -8.20 -2.09 -6.42
C GLU A 170 -8.26 -1.55 -4.99
N ILE A 171 -9.37 -1.79 -4.27
CA ILE A 171 -9.57 -1.34 -2.89
C ILE A 171 -8.59 -2.03 -1.93
N LEU A 172 -8.36 -3.34 -2.10
CA LEU A 172 -7.40 -4.08 -1.28
C LEU A 172 -5.93 -3.73 -1.59
N SER A 173 -5.59 -3.54 -2.87
CA SER A 173 -4.23 -3.20 -3.30
C SER A 173 -3.84 -1.78 -2.90
N PHE A 174 -4.79 -0.83 -2.90
CA PHE A 174 -4.59 0.49 -2.31
C PHE A 174 -4.22 0.43 -0.81
N ARG A 175 -4.61 -0.65 -0.14
CA ARG A 175 -4.38 -0.91 1.29
C ARG A 175 -3.17 -1.78 1.59
N ASN A 176 -2.45 -2.31 0.61
CA ASN A 176 -1.16 -2.92 0.89
C ASN A 176 -0.22 -1.80 1.37
N PRO A 177 0.30 -1.83 2.62
CA PRO A 177 1.08 -0.75 3.22
C PRO A 177 2.49 -0.61 2.62
N ALA A 178 2.68 -0.87 1.33
CA ALA A 178 3.75 -0.20 0.58
C ALA A 178 3.58 1.34 0.62
N SER A 179 2.38 1.84 0.99
CA SER A 179 2.10 3.24 1.31
C SER A 179 2.47 3.66 2.75
N LEU A 180 2.93 2.75 3.60
CA LEU A 180 3.73 3.07 4.81
C LEU A 180 5.23 3.18 4.49
N SER A 181 5.60 3.22 3.20
CA SER A 181 6.85 3.84 2.77
C SER A 181 6.93 5.23 3.40
N SER A 182 8.05 5.52 4.07
CA SER A 182 8.37 6.79 4.76
C SER A 182 8.15 8.04 3.91
N ASP A 183 7.95 7.89 2.60
CA ASP A 183 7.94 8.96 1.62
C ASP A 183 6.53 9.41 1.21
N CYS A 184 5.47 8.73 1.68
CA CYS A 184 4.09 9.12 1.40
C CYS A 184 3.45 9.81 2.63
N VAL A 185 3.42 11.13 2.62
CA VAL A 185 2.62 11.92 3.57
C VAL A 185 1.14 11.71 3.25
N VAL A 186 0.50 10.77 3.94
CA VAL A 186 -0.96 10.61 3.88
C VAL A 186 -1.58 11.81 4.59
N THR A 187 -2.10 12.77 3.82
CA THR A 187 -2.61 14.05 4.32
C THR A 187 -4.01 13.97 4.94
N ALA A 188 -4.68 12.81 4.89
CA ALA A 188 -6.00 12.60 5.47
C ALA A 188 -5.94 11.49 6.53
N THR A 189 -6.31 11.83 7.77
CA THR A 189 -6.49 10.83 8.84
C THR A 189 -7.57 9.83 8.43
N VAL A 190 -7.46 8.58 8.91
CA VAL A 190 -8.44 7.50 8.65
C VAL A 190 -9.87 7.98 8.93
N GLY A 191 -10.07 8.75 10.01
CA GLY A 191 -11.38 9.35 10.34
C GLY A 191 -11.93 10.27 9.24
N LYS A 192 -11.07 11.05 8.56
CA LYS A 192 -11.50 11.92 7.45
C LYS A 192 -11.84 11.12 6.19
N ILE A 193 -11.13 10.02 5.94
CA ILE A 193 -11.47 9.07 4.86
C ILE A 193 -12.83 8.41 5.13
N TRP A 194 -13.20 8.26 6.39
CA TRP A 194 -14.47 7.65 6.84
C TRP A 194 -15.62 8.66 6.99
N GLY A 195 -15.42 9.93 6.63
CA GLY A 195 -16.46 10.96 6.77
C GLY A 195 -16.84 11.25 8.22
N VAL A 196 -15.96 10.94 9.18
CA VAL A 196 -16.15 11.30 10.58
C VAL A 196 -15.91 12.79 10.72
N GLU A 197 -16.97 13.58 10.62
CA GLU A 197 -16.90 15.05 10.74
C GLU A 197 -16.79 15.52 12.19
N LYS A 198 -17.31 14.71 13.14
CA LYS A 198 -17.23 14.98 14.57
C LYS A 198 -16.79 13.73 15.33
N VAL A 199 -15.80 13.90 16.18
CA VAL A 199 -15.39 12.88 17.16
C VAL A 199 -16.46 12.82 18.25
N THR A 200 -17.06 11.66 18.44
CA THR A 200 -18.02 11.43 19.53
C THR A 200 -17.27 11.01 20.80
N PRO A 201 -17.79 11.31 22.00
CA PRO A 201 -17.21 10.82 23.26
C PRO A 201 -17.02 9.29 23.27
N GLY A 202 -17.92 8.54 22.63
CA GLY A 202 -17.81 7.09 22.47
C GLY A 202 -16.61 6.64 21.63
N ALA A 203 -16.29 7.35 20.54
CA ALA A 203 -15.11 7.05 19.73
C ALA A 203 -13.80 7.28 20.49
N ILE A 204 -13.75 8.32 21.35
CA ILE A 204 -12.60 8.58 22.22
C ILE A 204 -12.47 7.48 23.27
N ALA A 205 -13.57 7.10 23.92
CA ALA A 205 -13.57 6.01 24.90
C ALA A 205 -13.12 4.69 24.28
N PHE A 206 -13.63 4.33 23.10
CA PHE A 206 -13.22 3.13 22.36
C PHE A 206 -11.73 3.15 22.01
N ALA A 207 -11.21 4.27 21.48
CA ALA A 207 -9.80 4.40 21.17
C ALA A 207 -8.92 4.28 22.42
N ALA A 208 -9.33 4.88 23.55
CA ALA A 208 -8.62 4.78 24.81
C ALA A 208 -8.58 3.34 25.34
N VAL A 209 -9.69 2.61 25.25
CA VAL A 209 -9.76 1.18 25.62
C VAL A 209 -8.85 0.33 24.73
N MET A 210 -8.85 0.58 23.42
CA MET A 210 -7.98 -0.16 22.48
C MET A 210 -6.49 0.13 22.74
N VAL A 211 -6.13 1.39 23.00
CA VAL A 211 -4.75 1.76 23.38
C VAL A 211 -4.35 1.09 24.70
N TRP A 212 -5.25 1.08 25.69
CA TRP A 212 -4.99 0.43 26.97
C TRP A 212 -4.80 -1.08 26.80
N TYR A 213 -5.64 -1.73 26.01
CA TYR A 213 -5.56 -3.16 25.72
C TYR A 213 -4.23 -3.54 25.03
N VAL A 214 -3.75 -2.70 24.12
CA VAL A 214 -2.47 -2.92 23.42
C VAL A 214 -1.27 -2.66 24.32
N LEU A 215 -1.31 -1.64 25.18
CA LEU A 215 -0.20 -1.28 26.07
C LEU A 215 -0.10 -2.16 27.31
N ALA A 216 -1.22 -2.67 27.79
CA ALA A 216 -1.32 -3.54 28.97
C ALA A 216 -2.16 -4.78 28.65
N PRO A 217 -1.67 -5.67 27.76
CA PRO A 217 -2.40 -6.90 27.44
C PRO A 217 -2.56 -7.73 28.70
N ASP A 218 -3.77 -8.19 28.96
CA ASP A 218 -4.09 -9.00 30.12
C ASP A 218 -3.38 -10.36 30.03
N THR A 219 -2.22 -10.48 30.69
CA THR A 219 -1.42 -11.72 30.69
C THR A 219 -2.02 -12.81 31.57
N THR A 220 -3.11 -12.53 32.27
CA THR A 220 -3.69 -13.44 33.28
C THR A 220 -4.69 -14.42 32.69
N ILE A 221 -5.18 -14.19 31.47
CA ILE A 221 -6.05 -15.13 30.75
C ILE A 221 -5.18 -16.20 30.11
N LYS A 222 -5.01 -17.32 30.81
CA LYS A 222 -4.44 -18.55 30.24
C LYS A 222 -5.55 -19.29 29.51
N TYR A 223 -5.48 -19.33 28.17
CA TYR A 223 -6.29 -20.22 27.34
C TYR A 223 -5.83 -21.68 27.49
#